data_AF-A0A8E3ZHM2-F1
#
_entry.id   AF-A0A8E3ZHM2-F1
#
_cell.length_a   1.000
_cell.length_b   1.000
_cell.length_c   1.000
_cell.angle_alpha   90.00
_cell.angle_beta   90.00
_cell.angle_gamma   90.00
#
_symmetry.space_group_name_H-M   'P 1'
#
loop_
_entity.id
_entity.type
_entity.pdbx_description
1 polymer ?
#
loop_
_entity_poly.entity_id
_entity_poly.type
_entity_poly.pdbx_seq_one_letter_code
_entity_poly.pdbx_strand_id
1 'polypeptide(L)'
;MHHQLSIQHQISIQARFRPEMLERVLRVVRHRGFQVCAMNMSPMINAENVNIELTVASQRPVDLLSSQLSKLMDVACVEILQPNTLQIRA
;
A
#
# COMPACT_ATOMS: atom_id res chain seq x y z
N MET A 1 -11.23 -17.36 -18.18
CA MET A 1 -10.30 -16.50 -17.41
C MET A 1 -11.13 -15.55 -16.55
N HIS A 2 -11.39 -15.90 -15.29
CA HIS A 2 -12.17 -15.06 -14.38
C HIS A 2 -11.37 -13.80 -14.03
N HIS A 3 -11.67 -12.67 -14.67
CA HIS A 3 -11.31 -11.36 -14.14
C HIS A 3 -12.22 -11.11 -12.94
N GLN A 4 -11.71 -11.39 -11.74
CA GLN A 4 -12.37 -10.96 -10.51
C GLN A 4 -12.17 -9.44 -10.41
N LEU A 5 -13.25 -8.68 -10.51
CA LEU A 5 -13.25 -7.23 -10.29
C LEU A 5 -12.88 -6.96 -8.83
N SER A 6 -11.59 -6.76 -8.56
CA SER A 6 -11.08 -6.39 -7.23
C SER A 6 -10.99 -4.87 -7.13
N ILE A 7 -11.53 -4.32 -6.04
CA ILE A 7 -11.47 -2.88 -5.77
C ILE A 7 -10.01 -2.48 -5.55
N GLN A 8 -9.58 -1.44 -6.25
CA GLN A 8 -8.25 -0.86 -6.09
C GLN A 8 -8.27 0.26 -5.04
N HIS A 9 -7.25 0.26 -4.21
CA HIS A 9 -7.02 1.29 -3.20
C HIS A 9 -5.60 1.81 -3.36
N GLN A 10 -5.42 3.11 -3.17
CA GLN A 10 -4.11 3.72 -3.10
C GLN A 10 -3.75 3.95 -1.63
N ILE A 11 -2.51 3.64 -1.27
CA ILE A 11 -1.99 3.74 0.08
C ILE A 11 -0.69 4.52 0.02
N SER A 12 -0.56 5.54 0.86
CA SER A 12 0.69 6.25 1.08
C SER A 12 1.32 5.76 2.39
N ILE A 13 2.61 5.42 2.35
CA ILE A 13 3.36 4.94 3.50
C ILE A 13 4.59 5.82 3.67
N GLN A 14 4.67 6.52 4.79
CA GLN A 14 5.88 7.26 5.18
C GLN A 14 6.71 6.36 6.09
N ALA A 15 7.97 6.15 5.73
CA ALA A 15 8.86 5.24 6.46
C ALA A 15 10.31 5.75 6.46
N ARG A 16 11.11 5.26 7.40
CA ARG A 16 12.56 5.44 7.35
C ARG A 16 13.14 4.62 6.20
N PHE A 17 14.05 5.21 5.42
CA PHE A 17 14.67 4.54 4.29
C PHE A 17 15.65 3.47 4.77
N ARG A 18 15.23 2.21 4.73
CA ARG A 18 16.09 1.03 4.90
C ARG A 18 15.78 -0.03 3.84
N PRO A 19 16.78 -0.70 3.26
CA PRO A 19 16.55 -1.71 2.22
C PRO A 19 15.55 -2.81 2.64
N GLU A 20 15.66 -3.30 3.87
CA GLU A 20 14.80 -4.38 4.39
C GLU A 20 13.34 -3.95 4.57
N MET A 21 13.06 -2.65 4.66
CA MET A 21 11.72 -2.15 4.95
C MET A 21 10.76 -2.29 3.77
N LEU A 22 11.25 -2.06 2.56
CA LEU A 22 10.46 -2.28 1.35
C LEU A 22 10.04 -3.75 1.24
N GLU A 23 10.97 -4.67 1.49
CA GLU A 23 10.68 -6.12 1.50
C GLU A 23 9.64 -6.49 2.56
N ARG A 24 9.71 -5.90 3.76
CA ARG A 24 8.73 -6.11 4.83
C ARG A 24 7.35 -5.61 4.44
N VAL A 25 7.25 -4.42 3.85
CA VAL A 25 5.99 -3.86 3.33
C VAL A 25 5.39 -4.79 2.29
N LEU A 26 6.16 -5.17 1.26
CA LEU A 26 5.69 -6.07 0.20
C LEU A 26 5.30 -7.46 0.74
N ARG A 27 6.04 -7.97 1.72
CA ARG A 27 5.70 -9.22 2.41
C ARG A 27 4.36 -9.12 3.13
N VAL A 28 4.10 -8.05 3.86
CA VAL A 28 2.83 -7.83 4.57
C VAL A 28 1.67 -7.73 3.57
N VAL A 29 1.81 -6.92 2.51
CA VAL A 29 0.78 -6.75 1.47
C VAL A 29 0.38 -8.11 0.89
N ARG A 30 1.35 -8.89 0.42
CA ARG A 30 1.12 -10.22 -0.16
C ARG A 30 0.54 -11.21 0.86
N HIS A 31 1.09 -11.26 2.07
CA HIS A 31 0.66 -12.21 3.10
C HIS A 31 -0.76 -11.91 3.63
N ARG A 32 -1.23 -10.66 3.49
CA ARG A 32 -2.60 -10.26 3.84
C ARG A 32 -3.60 -10.48 2.71
N GLY A 33 -3.18 -11.02 1.56
CA GLY A 33 -4.06 -11.31 0.44
C GLY A 33 -4.38 -10.08 -0.43
N PHE A 34 -3.44 -9.14 -0.51
CA PHE A 34 -3.51 -7.99 -1.40
C PHE A 34 -2.50 -8.18 -2.53
N GLN A 35 -2.91 -7.84 -3.75
CA GLN A 35 -2.04 -7.77 -4.91
C GLN A 35 -1.50 -6.35 -5.05
N VAL A 36 -0.21 -6.20 -5.33
CA VAL A 36 0.39 -4.91 -5.71
C VAL A 36 0.14 -4.70 -7.21
N CYS A 37 -0.51 -3.60 -7.57
CA CYS A 37 -0.78 -3.21 -8.95
C CYS A 37 0.22 -2.15 -9.44
N ALA A 38 0.58 -1.20 -8.60
CA ALA A 38 1.57 -0.18 -8.88
C ALA A 38 2.30 0.22 -7.60
N MET A 39 3.53 0.70 -7.75
CA MET A 39 4.35 1.19 -6.65
C MET A 39 5.19 2.36 -7.14
N ASN A 40 5.17 3.45 -6.38
CA ASN A 40 6.07 4.58 -6.54
C ASN A 40 6.79 4.83 -5.20
N MET A 41 8.08 5.14 -5.26
CA MET A 41 8.90 5.36 -4.08
C MET A 41 9.74 6.61 -4.29
N SER A 42 9.55 7.62 -3.43
CA SER A 42 10.22 8.91 -3.56
C SER A 42 10.83 9.36 -2.22
N PRO A 43 12.09 9.84 -2.21
CA PRO A 43 12.71 10.36 -1.00
C PRO A 43 11.95 11.60 -0.52
N MET A 44 11.81 11.74 0.80
CA MET A 44 11.27 12.96 1.42
C MET A 44 12.37 14.03 1.57
N ILE A 45 11.97 15.26 1.90
CA ILE A 45 12.83 16.45 2.02
C ILE A 45 14.07 16.21 2.91
N ASN A 46 13.92 15.35 3.92
CA ASN A 46 14.91 15.01 4.93
C ASN A 46 15.84 13.83 4.56
N ALA A 47 15.73 13.24 3.36
CA ALA A 47 16.53 12.13 2.78
C ALA A 47 16.63 10.82 3.58
N GLU A 48 16.43 10.84 4.90
CA GLU A 48 16.37 9.66 5.77
C GLU A 48 15.01 8.96 5.71
N ASN A 49 14.00 9.64 5.15
CA ASN A 49 12.64 9.15 5.04
C ASN A 49 12.23 9.03 3.57
N VAL A 50 11.31 8.12 3.34
CA VAL A 50 10.76 7.80 2.03
C VAL A 50 9.25 7.75 2.09
N ASN A 51 8.62 8.24 1.02
CA ASN A 51 7.21 8.04 0.76
C ASN A 51 7.05 6.89 -0.24
N ILE A 52 6.26 5.88 0.13
CA ILE A 52 5.93 4.74 -0.72
C ILE A 52 4.45 4.81 -1.02
N GLU A 53 4.10 5.05 -2.29
CA GLU A 53 2.73 4.98 -2.78
C GLU A 53 2.49 3.61 -3.40
N LEU A 54 1.50 2.88 -2.88
CA LEU A 54 1.09 1.58 -3.36
C LEU A 54 -0.33 1.63 -3.88
N THR A 55 -0.54 1.14 -5.10
CA THR A 55 -1.88 0.75 -5.56
C THR A 55 -2.03 -0.74 -5.30
N VAL A 56 -3.03 -1.12 -4.50
CA VAL A 56 -3.31 -2.50 -4.15
C VAL A 56 -4.72 -2.90 -4.54
N ALA A 57 -4.89 -4.17 -4.91
CA ALA A 57 -6.19 -4.75 -5.22
C ALA A 57 -6.48 -5.94 -4.30
N SER A 58 -7.70 -5.99 -3.75
CA SER A 58 -8.19 -7.11 -2.96
C SER A 58 -9.71 -7.11 -2.85
N GLN A 59 -10.29 -8.24 -2.45
CA GLN A 59 -11.65 -8.31 -1.93
C GLN A 59 -11.73 -7.98 -0.43
N ARG A 60 -10.58 -7.90 0.24
CA ARG A 60 -10.50 -7.61 1.67
C ARG A 60 -10.56 -6.10 1.92
N PRO A 61 -11.12 -5.65 3.06
CA PRO A 61 -11.09 -4.25 3.46
C PRO A 61 -9.66 -3.74 3.60
N VAL A 62 -9.37 -2.59 2.98
CA VAL A 62 -8.03 -1.99 2.99
C VAL A 62 -7.57 -1.58 4.39
N ASP A 63 -8.49 -1.33 5.32
CA ASP A 63 -8.21 -1.04 6.74
C ASP A 63 -7.42 -2.16 7.44
N LEU A 64 -7.62 -3.41 7.01
CA LEU A 64 -6.84 -4.54 7.52
C LEU A 64 -5.38 -4.47 7.08
N LEU A 65 -5.11 -3.95 5.90
CA LEU A 65 -3.76 -3.77 5.40
C LEU A 65 -3.10 -2.56 6.08
N SER A 66 -3.80 -1.41 6.15
CA SER A 66 -3.26 -0.19 6.78
C SER A 66 -2.90 -0.45 8.25
N SER A 67 -3.76 -1.15 9.00
CA SER A 67 -3.52 -1.54 10.39
C SER A 67 -2.35 -2.49 10.59
N GLN A 68 -1.90 -3.19 9.55
CA GLN A 68 -0.78 -4.13 9.62
C GLN A 68 0.52 -3.47 9.21
N LEU A 69 0.46 -2.58 8.23
CA LEU A 69 1.60 -1.76 7.81
C LEU A 69 2.00 -0.78 8.92
N SER A 70 1.04 -0.19 9.64
CA SER A 70 1.31 0.72 10.75
C SER A 70 2.02 0.07 11.95
N LYS A 71 2.08 -1.26 12.02
CA LYS A 71 2.79 -2.02 13.07
C LYS A 71 4.26 -2.27 12.74
N LEU A 72 4.71 -1.93 11.52
CA LEU A 72 6.11 -2.07 11.15
C LEU A 72 6.93 -0.97 11.84
N MET A 73 8.03 -1.36 12.49
CA MET A 73 8.82 -0.45 13.34
C MET A 73 9.32 0.80 12.62
N ASP A 74 9.63 0.71 11.33
CA ASP A 74 10.17 1.84 10.57
C ASP A 74 9.11 2.56 9.74
N VAL A 75 7.83 2.22 9.89
CA VAL A 75 6.71 2.96 9.31
C VAL A 75 6.28 4.05 10.28
N ALA A 76 6.30 5.29 9.82
CA ALA A 76 5.88 6.46 10.60
C ALA A 76 4.39 6.78 10.39
N CYS A 77 3.89 6.65 9.16
CA CYS A 77 2.50 6.94 8.83
C CYS A 77 2.00 6.02 7.70
N VAL A 78 0.70 5.68 7.75
CA VAL A 78 0.00 4.97 6.67
C VAL A 78 -1.31 5.68 6.42
N GLU A 79 -1.53 6.15 5.20
CA GLU A 79 -2.73 6.87 4.78
C GLU A 79 -3.39 6.13 3.63
N ILE A 80 -4.70 5.92 3.71
CA ILE A 80 -5.49 5.37 2.60
C ILE A 80 -5.94 6.56 1.76
N LEU A 81 -5.43 6.65 0.54
CA LEU A 81 -5.86 7.63 -0.46
C LEU A 81 -7.12 7.07 -1.12
N GLN A 82 -8.14 7.94 -1.30
CA GLN A 82 -9.52 7.57 -1.66
C GLN A 82 -9.60 6.44 -2.69
N PRO A 83 -10.51 5.46 -2.51
CA PRO A 83 -10.69 4.38 -3.46
C PRO A 83 -11.09 4.97 -4.80
N ASN A 84 -10.26 4.74 -5.82
CA ASN A 84 -10.61 5.08 -7.20
C ASN A 84 -11.64 4.05 -7.65
N THR A 85 -12.88 4.25 -7.18
CA THR A 85 -14.00 3.37 -7.49
C THR A 85 -14.37 3.71 -8.92
N LEU A 86 -13.86 2.94 -9.88
CA LEU A 86 -14.36 2.96 -11.24
C LEU A 86 -15.83 2.50 -11.18
N GLN A 87 -16.73 3.44 -10.96
CA GLN A 87 -18.15 3.26 -11.17
C GLN A 87 -18.33 3.07 -12.67
N ILE A 88 -18.46 1.82 -13.09
CA ILE A 88 -19.02 1.52 -14.41
C ILE A 88 -20.48 1.97 -14.33
N ARG A 89 -20.76 3.18 -14.81
CA ARG A 89 -22.12 3.60 -15.17
C ARG A 89 -22.49 2.81 -16.42
N ALA A 90 -23.33 1.80 -16.25
CA ALA A 90 -24.11 1.21 -17.34
C ALA A 90 -25.54 1.76 -17.26
#